data_AF-A0A1C6UB29-F1
#
_entry.id   AF-A0A1C6UB29-F1
#
_cell.length_a   1.000
_cell.length_b   1.000
_cell.length_c   1.000
_cell.angle_alpha   90.00
_cell.angle_beta   90.00
_cell.angle_gamma   90.00
#
_symmetry.space_group_name_H-M   'P 1'
#
loop_
_entity.id
_entity.type
_entity.pdbx_description
1 polymer ?
#
loop_
_entity_poly.entity_id
_entity_poly.type
_entity_poly.pdbx_seq_one_letter_code
_entity_poly.pdbx_strand_id
1 'polypeptide(L)'
;MTAALAPTAWAALSRAHEERADALTAGHRARRATGERHAIDDFLYDYYGTRPAVLRRWHPGVGVGLEPGPHGAAPHRQWRWYATDPDGTVRLDVAAFLADRADSVRFIRRLLSAISSRPAFTGCFGLHEWAMVYRQREHRHPLPLRLGQEGTDTVVESHQIRCTHFDAFRFFTPDAVGRNLLQPTRESQVELDQPGCLHASMDCHKWATKLGPTVAGELALDCFELARDIRLLDMRASPYDFSSYGQPAVAIETPEGKAEYVARQRQFAARAGRLRSRLIEVCDTVLDPDR
;
A
#
# COMPACT_ATOMS: atom_id res chain seq x y z
N MET A 1 9.39 16.97 -23.12
CA MET A 1 8.21 17.08 -24.02
C MET A 1 7.02 16.43 -23.33
N THR A 2 5.98 17.18 -22.99
CA THR A 2 4.74 16.61 -22.45
C THR A 2 4.00 15.82 -23.52
N ALA A 3 3.70 14.55 -23.26
CA ALA A 3 2.86 13.75 -24.16
C ALA A 3 1.39 14.16 -23.98
N ALA A 4 0.68 14.39 -25.08
CA ALA A 4 -0.77 14.62 -25.06
C ALA A 4 -1.50 13.38 -25.56
N LEU A 5 -2.58 13.00 -24.88
CA LEU A 5 -3.44 11.90 -25.27
C LEU A 5 -4.62 12.44 -26.07
N ALA A 6 -4.86 11.82 -27.23
CA ALA A 6 -6.04 12.11 -28.03
C ALA A 6 -7.34 11.73 -27.28
N PRO A 7 -8.48 12.37 -27.61
CA PRO A 7 -9.76 12.17 -26.91
C PRO A 7 -10.21 10.72 -26.80
N THR A 8 -10.09 9.97 -27.90
CA THR A 8 -10.45 8.55 -27.94
C THR A 8 -9.55 7.70 -27.07
N ALA A 9 -8.26 8.04 -26.97
CA ALA A 9 -7.28 7.30 -26.19
C ALA A 9 -7.49 7.49 -24.68
N TRP A 10 -7.59 8.74 -24.20
CA TRP A 10 -7.79 8.96 -22.77
C TRP A 10 -9.17 8.51 -22.29
N ALA A 11 -10.22 8.59 -23.12
CA ALA A 11 -11.54 8.07 -22.77
C ALA A 11 -11.52 6.54 -22.60
N ALA A 12 -10.79 5.83 -23.48
CA ALA A 12 -10.62 4.38 -23.37
C ALA A 12 -9.83 3.99 -22.10
N LEU A 13 -8.73 4.70 -21.80
CA LEU A 13 -7.93 4.48 -20.59
C LEU A 13 -8.73 4.75 -19.31
N SER A 14 -9.51 5.84 -19.27
CA SER A 14 -10.38 6.17 -18.13
C SER A 14 -11.41 5.07 -17.89
N ARG A 15 -12.09 4.59 -18.94
CA ARG A 15 -13.08 3.52 -18.82
C ARG A 15 -12.44 2.21 -18.33
N ALA A 16 -11.31 1.81 -18.92
CA ALA A 16 -10.61 0.60 -18.51
C ALA A 16 -10.14 0.66 -17.05
N HIS A 17 -9.67 1.84 -16.60
CA HIS A 17 -9.33 2.07 -15.19
C HIS A 17 -10.54 1.93 -14.27
N GLU A 18 -11.66 2.55 -14.64
CA GLU A 18 -12.90 2.46 -13.88
C GLU A 18 -13.38 1.02 -13.74
N GLU A 19 -13.38 0.25 -14.83
CA GLU A 19 -13.74 -1.18 -14.85
C GLU A 19 -12.81 -2.00 -13.94
N ARG A 20 -11.49 -1.78 -14.01
CA ARG A 20 -10.50 -2.48 -13.16
C ARG A 20 -10.68 -2.11 -11.69
N ALA A 21 -10.86 -0.83 -11.37
CA ALA A 21 -11.13 -0.37 -10.00
C ALA A 21 -12.44 -0.95 -9.46
N ASP A 22 -13.45 -1.06 -10.32
CA ASP A 22 -14.74 -1.63 -9.97
C ASP A 22 -14.65 -3.13 -9.68
N ALA A 23 -13.89 -3.89 -10.47
CA ALA A 23 -13.61 -5.29 -10.20
C ALA A 23 -12.82 -5.48 -8.89
N LEU A 24 -11.77 -4.68 -8.67
CA LEU A 24 -10.91 -4.76 -7.48
C LEU A 24 -11.65 -4.45 -6.17
N THR A 25 -12.73 -3.66 -6.22
CA THR A 25 -13.49 -3.23 -5.04
C THR A 25 -14.90 -3.84 -4.95
N ALA A 26 -15.28 -4.72 -5.88
CA ALA A 26 -16.61 -5.31 -5.95
C ALA A 26 -17.00 -6.03 -4.65
N GLY A 27 -16.11 -6.88 -4.13
CA GLY A 27 -16.35 -7.64 -2.90
C GLY A 27 -16.63 -6.75 -1.69
N HIS A 28 -15.80 -5.73 -1.47
CA HIS A 28 -16.00 -4.76 -0.39
C HIS A 28 -17.33 -4.00 -0.54
N ARG A 29 -17.68 -3.54 -1.75
CA ARG A 29 -18.95 -2.82 -1.96
C ARG A 29 -20.17 -3.70 -1.69
N ALA A 30 -20.13 -4.96 -2.11
CA ALA A 30 -21.22 -5.92 -1.87
C ALA A 30 -21.44 -6.14 -0.37
N ARG A 31 -20.37 -6.39 0.39
CA ARG A 31 -20.45 -6.58 1.85
C ARG A 31 -20.90 -5.32 2.59
N ARG A 32 -20.42 -4.14 2.17
CA ARG A 32 -20.85 -2.86 2.74
C ARG A 32 -22.35 -2.63 2.54
N ALA A 33 -22.95 -3.12 1.45
CA ALA A 33 -24.39 -3.01 1.22
C ALA A 33 -25.22 -3.86 2.19
N THR A 34 -24.67 -4.96 2.71
CA THR A 34 -25.33 -5.89 3.64
C THR A 34 -24.90 -5.73 5.09
N GLY A 35 -23.90 -4.88 5.37
CA GLY A 35 -23.32 -4.70 6.71
C GLY A 35 -22.36 -5.81 7.13
N GLU A 36 -21.97 -6.69 6.20
CA GLU A 36 -21.03 -7.79 6.46
C GLU A 36 -19.60 -7.26 6.60
N ARG A 37 -18.85 -7.81 7.57
CA ARG A 37 -17.44 -7.47 7.83
C ARG A 37 -16.52 -8.57 7.32
N HIS A 38 -15.38 -8.19 6.75
CA HIS A 38 -14.36 -9.11 6.29
C HIS A 38 -12.98 -8.71 6.79
N ALA A 39 -12.49 -9.46 7.79
CA ALA A 39 -11.22 -9.31 8.48
C ALA A 39 -10.00 -8.90 7.63
N ILE A 40 -9.83 -9.57 6.48
CA ILE A 40 -8.67 -9.38 5.61
C ILE A 40 -8.85 -8.16 4.70
N ASP A 41 -9.93 -8.14 3.92
CA ASP A 41 -10.18 -7.15 2.87
C ASP A 41 -10.52 -5.76 3.43
N ASP A 42 -11.31 -5.68 4.51
CA ASP A 42 -11.72 -4.40 5.08
C ASP A 42 -10.55 -3.60 5.69
N PHE A 43 -9.43 -4.26 6.00
CA PHE A 43 -8.21 -3.60 6.47
C PHE A 43 -7.76 -2.49 5.51
N LEU A 44 -7.79 -2.71 4.20
CA LEU A 44 -7.32 -1.70 3.24
C LEU A 44 -8.19 -0.45 3.22
N TYR A 45 -9.45 -0.56 3.64
CA TYR A 45 -10.41 0.54 3.68
C TYR A 45 -10.36 1.25 5.02
N ASP A 46 -10.35 0.48 6.13
CA ASP A 46 -10.35 1.01 7.48
C ASP A 46 -8.98 1.61 7.86
N TYR A 47 -7.88 0.91 7.54
CA TYR A 47 -6.52 1.32 7.92
C TYR A 47 -5.94 2.40 7.00
N TYR A 48 -5.98 2.19 5.68
CA TYR A 48 -5.46 3.18 4.72
C TYR A 48 -6.48 4.27 4.37
N GLY A 49 -7.73 4.16 4.84
CA GLY A 49 -8.78 5.11 4.48
C GLY A 49 -9.16 5.02 2.99
N THR A 50 -8.92 3.87 2.34
CA THR A 50 -9.19 3.70 0.91
C THR A 50 -10.67 3.91 0.63
N ARG A 51 -10.99 4.72 -0.37
CA ARG A 51 -12.37 4.94 -0.81
C ARG A 51 -12.53 4.41 -2.24
N PRO A 52 -13.46 3.47 -2.50
CA PRO A 52 -13.69 2.95 -3.85
C PRO A 52 -13.89 4.05 -4.90
N ALA A 53 -14.64 5.10 -4.56
CA ALA A 53 -14.87 6.23 -5.48
C ALA A 53 -13.60 7.03 -5.81
N VAL A 54 -12.63 7.09 -4.89
CA VAL A 54 -11.33 7.73 -5.14
C VAL A 54 -10.47 6.82 -5.99
N LEU A 55 -10.43 5.52 -5.70
CA LEU A 55 -9.67 4.54 -6.47
C LEU A 55 -10.18 4.42 -7.92
N ARG A 56 -11.50 4.57 -8.11
CA ARG A 56 -12.17 4.58 -9.43
C ARG A 56 -11.85 5.82 -10.27
N ARG A 57 -11.38 6.90 -9.66
CA ARG A 57 -11.05 8.14 -10.38
C ARG A 57 -9.73 7.98 -11.14
N TRP A 58 -9.79 8.01 -12.47
CA TRP A 58 -8.60 7.89 -13.31
C TRP A 58 -7.86 9.23 -13.43
N HIS A 59 -6.53 9.16 -13.31
CA HIS A 59 -5.61 10.27 -13.57
C HIS A 59 -4.57 9.82 -14.61
N PRO A 60 -4.20 10.68 -15.58
CA PRO A 60 -3.18 10.34 -16.57
C PRO A 60 -1.75 10.33 -15.96
N GLY A 61 -1.56 10.94 -14.80
CA GLY A 61 -0.26 11.12 -14.15
C GLY A 61 0.41 12.44 -14.55
N VAL A 62 1.53 12.74 -13.89
CA VAL A 62 2.35 13.93 -14.18
C VAL A 62 2.92 13.87 -15.61
N GLY A 63 3.02 15.03 -16.28
CA GLY A 63 3.63 15.15 -17.61
C GLY A 63 2.74 14.75 -18.78
N VAL A 64 1.49 14.33 -18.53
CA VAL A 64 0.54 13.91 -19.56
C VAL A 64 -0.64 14.89 -19.66
N GLY A 65 -0.88 15.40 -20.87
CA GLY A 65 -2.04 16.24 -21.21
C GLY A 65 -3.18 15.44 -21.84
N LEU A 66 -4.41 15.93 -21.67
CA LEU A 66 -5.64 15.39 -22.26
C LEU A 66 -6.18 16.36 -23.29
N GLU A 67 -6.09 16.01 -24.57
CA GLU A 67 -6.62 16.85 -25.66
C GLU A 67 -8.14 17.02 -25.56
N PRO A 68 -8.70 18.17 -25.98
CA PRO A 68 -10.13 18.39 -25.97
C PRO A 68 -10.85 17.47 -26.95
N GLY A 69 -11.97 16.89 -26.51
CA GLY A 69 -12.83 16.07 -27.37
C GLY A 69 -13.88 16.87 -28.12
N PRO A 70 -14.76 16.20 -28.89
CA PRO A 70 -15.88 16.84 -29.59
C PRO A 70 -16.83 17.62 -28.67
N HIS A 71 -16.86 17.29 -27.37
CA HIS A 71 -17.68 17.93 -26.34
C HIS A 71 -16.89 18.91 -25.47
N GLY A 72 -15.70 19.32 -25.92
CA GLY A 72 -14.82 20.26 -25.23
C GLY A 72 -13.73 19.60 -24.38
N ALA A 73 -13.12 20.41 -23.51
CA ALA A 73 -12.02 20.01 -22.64
C ALA A 73 -12.39 18.85 -21.69
N ALA A 74 -11.41 18.03 -21.32
CA ALA A 74 -11.59 16.89 -20.43
C ALA A 74 -12.25 17.30 -19.08
N PRO A 75 -13.03 16.40 -18.44
CA PRO A 75 -13.72 16.70 -17.18
C PRO A 75 -12.75 17.01 -16.03
N HIS A 76 -11.50 16.53 -16.12
CA HIS A 76 -10.42 16.81 -15.17
C HIS A 76 -10.20 18.30 -14.92
N ARG A 77 -10.58 19.19 -15.83
CA ARG A 77 -10.45 20.65 -15.65
C ARG A 77 -11.18 21.19 -14.41
N GLN A 78 -12.16 20.46 -13.91
CA GLN A 78 -12.93 20.84 -12.72
C GLN A 78 -12.30 20.31 -11.43
N TRP A 79 -11.21 19.52 -11.53
CA TRP A 79 -10.58 18.89 -10.39
C TRP A 79 -9.42 19.75 -9.87
N ARG A 80 -9.16 19.64 -8.57
CA ARG A 80 -8.05 20.34 -7.94
C ARG A 80 -6.72 19.97 -8.61
N TRP A 81 -5.87 20.96 -8.79
CA TRP A 81 -4.53 20.85 -9.40
C TRP A 81 -4.54 20.50 -10.89
N TYR A 82 -5.62 20.75 -11.60
CA TYR A 82 -5.64 20.70 -13.07
C TYR A 82 -5.80 22.10 -13.64
N ALA A 83 -5.11 22.35 -14.75
CA ALA A 83 -5.24 23.55 -15.57
C ALA A 83 -5.65 23.17 -16.99
N THR A 84 -6.22 24.15 -17.70
CA THR A 84 -6.55 24.03 -19.13
C THR A 84 -5.71 25.04 -19.90
N ASP A 85 -4.98 24.56 -20.89
CA ASP A 85 -4.15 25.38 -21.76
C ASP A 85 -5.01 26.15 -22.78
N PRO A 86 -4.45 27.16 -23.48
CA PRO A 86 -5.18 27.91 -24.50
C PRO A 86 -5.74 27.06 -25.64
N ASP A 87 -5.12 25.92 -25.96
CA ASP A 87 -5.59 24.97 -26.97
C ASP A 87 -6.69 24.00 -26.47
N GLY A 88 -7.10 24.13 -25.20
CA GLY A 88 -8.10 23.29 -24.57
C GLY A 88 -7.56 22.00 -23.95
N THR A 89 -6.26 21.74 -24.03
CA THR A 89 -5.62 20.59 -23.39
C THR A 89 -5.69 20.73 -21.87
N VAL A 90 -6.12 19.67 -21.19
CA VAL A 90 -6.20 19.63 -19.73
C VAL A 90 -5.02 18.83 -19.18
N ARG A 91 -4.23 19.41 -18.28
CA ARG A 91 -3.08 18.73 -17.66
C ARG A 91 -2.98 19.05 -16.18
N LEU A 92 -2.20 18.23 -15.47
CA LEU A 92 -1.87 18.50 -14.07
C LEU A 92 -1.06 19.80 -13.99
N ASP A 93 -1.53 20.74 -13.17
CA ASP A 93 -0.78 21.91 -12.76
C ASP A 93 0.18 21.51 -11.63
N VAL A 94 1.42 21.20 -12.03
CA VAL A 94 2.47 20.76 -11.10
C VAL A 94 2.82 21.86 -10.09
N ALA A 95 2.79 23.14 -10.50
CA ALA A 95 3.09 24.26 -9.61
C ALA A 95 2.02 24.40 -8.52
N ALA A 96 0.74 24.37 -8.89
CA ALA A 96 -0.36 24.38 -7.94
C ALA A 96 -0.35 23.14 -7.02
N PHE A 97 0.00 21.97 -7.55
CA PHE A 97 0.16 20.76 -6.73
C PHE A 97 1.28 20.89 -5.71
N LEU A 98 2.46 21.37 -6.14
CA LEU A 98 3.63 21.53 -5.25
C LEU A 98 3.43 22.62 -4.21
N ALA A 99 2.70 23.70 -4.52
CA ALA A 99 2.34 24.72 -3.53
C ALA A 99 1.66 24.10 -2.29
N ASP A 100 0.89 23.03 -2.49
CA ASP A 100 0.18 22.32 -1.42
C ASP A 100 0.95 21.11 -0.86
N ARG A 101 1.79 20.45 -1.68
CA ARG A 101 2.26 19.08 -1.42
C ARG A 101 3.78 18.88 -1.47
N ALA A 102 4.58 19.91 -1.74
CA ALA A 102 6.02 19.76 -1.95
C ALA A 102 6.74 18.94 -0.86
N ASP A 103 6.48 19.21 0.42
CA ASP A 103 7.13 18.49 1.52
C ASP A 103 6.72 17.02 1.58
N SER A 104 5.47 16.71 1.26
CA SER A 104 5.00 15.33 1.15
C SER A 104 5.71 14.60 0.02
N VAL A 105 5.88 15.22 -1.15
CA VAL A 105 6.61 14.62 -2.27
C VAL A 105 8.08 14.37 -1.92
N ARG A 106 8.77 15.36 -1.34
CA ARG A 106 10.17 15.22 -0.90
C ARG A 106 10.34 14.11 0.13
N PHE A 107 9.44 14.04 1.11
CA PHE A 107 9.45 12.98 2.12
C PHE A 107 9.26 11.59 1.49
N ILE A 108 8.22 11.43 0.65
CA ILE A 108 7.90 10.15 0.00
C ILE A 108 9.08 9.70 -0.86
N ARG A 109 9.62 10.59 -1.70
CA ARG A 109 10.81 10.33 -2.50
C ARG A 109 11.96 9.82 -1.65
N ARG A 110 12.34 10.57 -0.60
CA ARG A 110 13.45 10.22 0.30
C ARG A 110 13.24 8.86 0.96
N LEU A 111 12.04 8.61 1.46
CA LEU A 111 11.68 7.34 2.09
C LEU A 111 11.80 6.17 1.10
N LEU A 112 11.16 6.28 -0.06
CA LEU A 112 11.15 5.20 -1.06
C LEU A 112 12.56 4.93 -1.60
N SER A 113 13.35 5.96 -1.86
CA SER A 113 14.75 5.80 -2.27
C SER A 113 15.60 5.12 -1.19
N ALA A 114 15.40 5.48 0.08
CA ALA A 114 16.11 4.86 1.20
C ALA A 114 15.75 3.37 1.36
N ILE A 115 14.47 3.02 1.23
CA ILE A 115 14.03 1.61 1.25
C ILE A 115 14.67 0.84 0.09
N SER A 116 14.67 1.41 -1.12
CA SER A 116 15.17 0.75 -2.34
C SER A 116 16.70 0.63 -2.41
N SER A 117 17.46 1.42 -1.64
CA SER A 117 18.92 1.38 -1.67
C SER A 117 19.56 0.27 -0.82
N ARG A 118 18.74 -0.50 -0.08
CA ARG A 118 19.19 -1.51 0.89
C ARG A 118 18.92 -2.92 0.38
N PRO A 119 19.71 -3.93 0.81
CA PRO A 119 19.37 -5.32 0.54
C PRO A 119 18.09 -5.73 1.29
N ALA A 120 17.29 -6.61 0.69
CA ALA A 120 16.06 -7.12 1.31
C ALA A 120 16.37 -8.06 2.49
N PHE A 121 15.89 -7.68 3.68
CA PHE A 121 15.86 -8.55 4.85
C PHE A 121 14.53 -9.31 4.95
N THR A 122 14.58 -10.65 5.06
CA THR A 122 13.40 -11.54 5.09
C THR A 122 13.25 -12.29 6.42
N GLY A 123 13.96 -11.88 7.48
CA GLY A 123 13.98 -12.59 8.76
C GLY A 123 12.95 -12.13 9.80
N CYS A 124 11.95 -11.33 9.41
CA CYS A 124 10.90 -10.86 10.33
C CYS A 124 9.76 -11.88 10.51
N PHE A 125 9.53 -12.74 9.51
CA PHE A 125 8.51 -13.81 9.51
C PHE A 125 7.07 -13.40 9.87
N GLY A 126 6.72 -12.12 9.76
CA GLY A 126 5.38 -11.63 10.14
C GLY A 126 5.12 -11.64 11.65
N LEU A 127 6.16 -11.79 12.48
CA LEU A 127 6.04 -11.88 13.94
C LEU A 127 5.49 -10.61 14.61
N HIS A 128 5.32 -9.51 13.87
CA HIS A 128 4.63 -8.32 14.40
C HIS A 128 3.17 -8.61 14.78
N GLU A 129 2.43 -9.42 14.03
CA GLU A 129 1.03 -9.76 14.39
C GLU A 129 0.98 -10.61 15.66
N TRP A 130 2.01 -11.43 15.91
CA TRP A 130 2.15 -12.25 17.11
C TRP A 130 2.46 -11.37 18.33
N ALA A 131 3.36 -10.41 18.15
CA ALA A 131 3.68 -9.41 19.17
C ALA A 131 2.51 -8.48 19.51
N MET A 132 1.55 -8.28 18.60
CA MET A 132 0.34 -7.50 18.85
C MET A 132 -0.69 -8.21 19.76
N VAL A 133 -0.53 -9.50 20.05
CA VAL A 133 -1.42 -10.28 20.93
C VAL A 133 -0.70 -11.00 22.07
N TYR A 134 0.61 -10.77 22.21
CA TYR A 134 1.44 -11.40 23.22
C TYR A 134 0.97 -11.05 24.64
N ARG A 135 0.66 -12.08 25.44
CA ARG A 135 0.12 -12.00 26.81
C ARG A 135 -1.14 -11.13 26.95
N GLN A 136 -1.90 -10.98 25.87
CA GLN A 136 -3.08 -10.13 25.84
C GLN A 136 -4.36 -10.95 25.91
N ARG A 137 -5.17 -10.75 26.95
CA ARG A 137 -6.42 -11.52 27.14
C ARG A 137 -7.55 -11.12 26.18
N GLU A 138 -7.59 -9.86 25.74
CA GLU A 138 -8.63 -9.36 24.83
C GLU A 138 -8.01 -9.01 23.47
N HIS A 139 -8.50 -9.62 22.39
CA HIS A 139 -7.93 -9.42 21.06
C HIS A 139 -8.71 -8.39 20.23
N ARG A 140 -7.99 -7.67 19.37
CA ARG A 140 -8.59 -6.68 18.45
C ARG A 140 -9.42 -7.31 17.34
N HIS A 141 -9.13 -8.57 17.03
CA HIS A 141 -9.86 -9.33 16.03
C HIS A 141 -10.82 -10.31 16.71
N PRO A 142 -12.08 -10.44 16.24
CA PRO A 142 -13.02 -11.44 16.77
C PRO A 142 -12.66 -12.90 16.43
N LEU A 143 -11.51 -13.13 15.76
CA LEU A 143 -11.13 -14.49 15.36
C LEU A 143 -10.34 -15.17 16.48
N PRO A 144 -10.51 -16.48 16.64
CA PRO A 144 -9.74 -17.22 17.63
C PRO A 144 -8.27 -17.30 17.23
N LEU A 145 -7.39 -17.48 18.23
CA LEU A 145 -6.00 -17.80 18.01
C LEU A 145 -5.86 -19.28 17.65
N ARG A 146 -5.17 -19.60 16.56
CA ARG A 146 -5.04 -20.97 16.05
C ARG A 146 -4.25 -21.91 16.97
N LEU A 147 -3.36 -21.36 17.80
CA LEU A 147 -2.56 -22.09 18.80
C LEU A 147 -3.01 -21.80 20.25
N GLY A 148 -4.14 -21.11 20.44
CA GLY A 148 -4.50 -20.53 21.73
C GLY A 148 -3.50 -19.47 22.21
N GLN A 149 -3.73 -18.94 23.42
CA GLN A 149 -2.87 -17.90 23.99
C GLN A 149 -1.47 -18.44 24.30
N GLU A 150 -1.38 -19.58 25.00
CA GLU A 150 -0.11 -20.15 25.45
C GLU A 150 0.81 -20.52 24.27
N GLY A 151 0.26 -21.14 23.22
CA GLY A 151 1.02 -21.44 22.00
C GLY A 151 1.47 -20.18 21.27
N THR A 152 0.62 -19.15 21.22
CA THR A 152 0.98 -17.85 20.62
C THR A 152 2.11 -17.16 21.38
N ASP A 153 2.04 -17.16 22.71
CA ASP A 153 3.07 -16.61 23.58
C ASP A 153 4.39 -17.38 23.43
N THR A 154 4.33 -18.71 23.35
CA THR A 154 5.51 -19.56 23.12
C THR A 154 6.23 -19.23 21.81
N VAL A 155 5.49 -18.92 20.73
CA VAL A 155 6.09 -18.49 19.46
C VAL A 155 6.82 -17.15 19.63
N VAL A 156 6.21 -16.18 20.31
CA VAL A 156 6.84 -14.89 20.60
C VAL A 156 8.11 -15.04 21.46
N GLU A 157 8.08 -15.96 22.42
CA GLU A 157 9.19 -16.18 23.36
C GLU A 157 10.36 -16.95 22.74
N SER A 158 10.08 -17.85 21.80
CA SER A 158 11.09 -18.69 21.13
C SER A 158 11.73 -18.06 19.89
N HIS A 159 11.27 -16.88 19.47
CA HIS A 159 11.75 -16.21 18.26
C HIS A 159 12.32 -14.82 18.54
N GLN A 160 13.33 -14.42 17.77
CA GLN A 160 13.80 -13.04 17.78
C GLN A 160 12.89 -12.18 16.89
N ILE A 161 12.16 -11.26 17.52
CA ILE A 161 11.33 -10.29 16.79
C ILE A 161 12.24 -9.16 16.30
N ARG A 162 12.13 -8.82 15.01
CA ARG A 162 12.88 -7.72 14.38
C ARG A 162 12.00 -6.95 13.39
N CYS A 163 10.86 -6.46 13.89
CA CYS A 163 10.01 -5.55 13.13
C CYS A 163 10.74 -4.21 12.96
N THR A 164 10.85 -3.76 11.72
CA THR A 164 11.47 -2.47 11.37
C THR A 164 10.44 -1.38 11.06
N HIS A 165 9.18 -1.76 10.92
CA HIS A 165 8.14 -0.88 10.42
C HIS A 165 7.33 -0.28 11.57
N PHE A 166 7.44 1.03 11.78
CA PHE A 166 6.80 1.71 12.90
C PHE A 166 5.27 1.54 12.93
N ASP A 167 4.64 1.55 11.77
CA ASP A 167 3.19 1.47 11.64
C ASP A 167 2.62 0.09 12.01
N ALA A 168 3.46 -0.94 12.09
CA ALA A 168 3.16 -2.23 12.72
C ALA A 168 3.63 -2.25 14.19
N PHE A 169 4.85 -1.79 14.46
CA PHE A 169 5.44 -1.82 15.79
C PHE A 169 4.62 -1.08 16.86
N ARG A 170 4.02 0.08 16.53
CA ARG A 170 3.22 0.89 17.46
C ARG A 170 1.99 0.18 18.05
N PHE A 171 1.68 -1.00 17.52
CA PHE A 171 0.56 -1.82 17.95
C PHE A 171 0.95 -2.99 18.85
N PHE A 172 2.25 -3.19 19.12
CA PHE A 172 2.71 -4.25 20.01
C PHE A 172 2.08 -4.12 21.40
N THR A 173 1.90 -5.24 22.09
CA THR A 173 1.52 -5.20 23.50
C THR A 173 2.65 -4.61 24.32
N PRO A 174 2.37 -3.98 25.48
CA PRO A 174 3.42 -3.47 26.36
C PRO A 174 4.50 -4.51 26.68
N ASP A 175 4.11 -5.78 26.87
CA ASP A 175 5.01 -6.89 27.17
C ASP A 175 5.86 -7.34 25.96
N ALA A 176 5.43 -7.04 24.73
CA ALA A 176 6.17 -7.39 23.51
C ALA A 176 7.14 -6.30 23.04
N VAL A 177 6.95 -5.03 23.46
CA VAL A 177 7.78 -3.89 23.02
C VAL A 177 9.27 -4.16 23.25
N GLY A 178 9.64 -4.62 24.45
CA GLY A 178 11.03 -4.92 24.80
C GLY A 178 11.62 -6.16 24.11
N ARG A 179 10.80 -6.99 23.46
CA ARG A 179 11.26 -8.18 22.73
C ARG A 179 11.69 -7.87 21.30
N ASN A 180 11.27 -6.73 20.75
CA ASN A 180 11.71 -6.33 19.42
C ASN A 180 13.17 -5.86 19.48
N LEU A 181 14.01 -6.44 18.62
CA LEU A 181 15.43 -6.09 18.53
C LEU A 181 15.66 -4.60 18.21
N LEU A 182 14.68 -3.97 17.54
CA LEU A 182 14.68 -2.57 17.17
C LEU A 182 13.53 -1.85 17.87
N GLN A 183 13.62 -0.53 18.00
CA GLN A 183 12.56 0.30 18.56
C GLN A 183 12.17 1.37 17.52
N PRO A 184 11.45 0.99 16.43
CA PRO A 184 11.09 1.94 15.40
C PRO A 184 10.24 3.08 15.96
N THR A 185 10.51 4.29 15.48
CA THR A 185 9.72 5.50 15.70
C THR A 185 9.22 6.03 14.36
N ARG A 186 8.34 7.04 14.37
CA ARG A 186 7.93 7.69 13.12
C ARG A 186 9.11 8.39 12.46
N GLU A 187 9.97 8.99 13.26
CA GLU A 187 11.14 9.76 12.85
C GLU A 187 12.19 8.85 12.20
N SER A 188 12.40 7.64 12.75
CA SER A 188 13.36 6.66 12.22
C SER A 188 12.85 5.86 11.01
N GLN A 189 11.64 6.15 10.49
CA GLN A 189 11.02 5.35 9.42
C GLN A 189 11.92 5.26 8.17
N VAL A 190 12.53 6.38 7.77
CA VAL A 190 13.42 6.45 6.58
C VAL A 190 14.66 5.55 6.75
N GLU A 191 15.14 5.42 7.98
CA GLU A 191 16.33 4.65 8.32
C GLU A 191 16.01 3.15 8.42
N LEU A 192 14.87 2.80 9.01
CA LEU A 192 14.56 1.44 9.39
C LEU A 192 13.73 0.65 8.39
N ASP A 193 12.78 1.28 7.67
CA ASP A 193 11.89 0.54 6.76
C ASP A 193 12.72 -0.30 5.76
N GLN A 194 12.37 -1.59 5.67
CA GLN A 194 13.14 -2.58 4.91
C GLN A 194 12.41 -2.98 3.64
N PRO A 195 13.14 -3.18 2.51
CA PRO A 195 12.51 -3.55 1.25
C PRO A 195 11.89 -4.95 1.27
N GLY A 196 12.31 -5.81 2.19
CA GLY A 196 11.71 -7.13 2.44
C GLY A 196 10.50 -7.11 3.39
N CYS A 197 10.22 -6.01 4.09
CA CYS A 197 9.05 -5.92 4.96
C CYS A 197 7.76 -5.95 4.12
N LEU A 198 6.80 -6.79 4.52
CA LEU A 198 5.48 -6.83 3.89
C LEU A 198 4.79 -5.46 3.99
N HIS A 199 4.80 -4.82 5.15
CA HIS A 199 4.11 -3.55 5.37
C HIS A 199 4.74 -2.39 4.62
N ALA A 200 6.07 -2.28 4.60
CA ALA A 200 6.75 -1.29 3.77
C ALA A 200 6.50 -1.50 2.26
N SER A 201 6.22 -2.74 1.84
CA SER A 201 5.83 -3.07 0.46
C SER A 201 4.36 -2.75 0.19
N MET A 202 3.46 -3.09 1.12
CA MET A 202 2.03 -2.75 1.09
C MET A 202 1.80 -1.24 1.07
N ASP A 203 2.65 -0.49 1.76
CA ASP A 203 2.65 0.97 1.85
C ASP A 203 2.83 1.69 0.51
N CYS A 204 3.25 1.00 -0.57
CA CYS A 204 3.23 1.60 -1.91
C CYS A 204 1.83 2.15 -2.25
N HIS A 205 0.76 1.49 -1.79
CA HIS A 205 -0.61 1.99 -1.93
C HIS A 205 -0.84 3.30 -1.18
N LYS A 206 -0.37 3.39 0.08
CA LYS A 206 -0.43 4.61 0.89
C LYS A 206 0.29 5.77 0.20
N TRP A 207 1.48 5.52 -0.33
CA TRP A 207 2.30 6.54 -0.97
C TRP A 207 1.73 6.97 -2.32
N ALA A 208 1.26 6.04 -3.14
CA ALA A 208 0.54 6.37 -4.38
C ALA A 208 -0.70 7.24 -4.11
N THR A 209 -1.48 6.90 -3.08
CA THR A 209 -2.66 7.68 -2.66
C THR A 209 -2.29 9.10 -2.22
N LYS A 210 -1.18 9.26 -1.48
CA LYS A 210 -0.70 10.59 -1.04
C LYS A 210 -0.13 11.44 -2.17
N LEU A 211 0.50 10.82 -3.17
CA LEU A 211 0.97 11.47 -4.38
C LEU A 211 -0.19 11.87 -5.31
N GLY A 212 -1.34 11.22 -5.18
CA GLY A 212 -2.61 11.66 -5.77
C GLY A 212 -2.55 11.72 -7.31
N PRO A 213 -2.98 12.83 -7.95
CA PRO A 213 -3.11 12.89 -9.40
C PRO A 213 -1.78 12.91 -10.17
N THR A 214 -0.65 13.03 -9.47
CA THR A 214 0.68 12.86 -10.08
C THR A 214 0.94 11.41 -10.51
N VAL A 215 0.26 10.45 -9.87
CA VAL A 215 0.38 9.02 -10.14
C VAL A 215 -0.63 8.62 -11.21
N ALA A 216 -0.17 7.98 -12.28
CA ALA A 216 -1.05 7.42 -13.30
C ALA A 216 -1.96 6.34 -12.70
N GLY A 217 -3.21 6.29 -13.14
CA GLY A 217 -4.23 5.40 -12.57
C GLY A 217 -3.82 3.92 -12.53
N GLU A 218 -3.14 3.43 -13.58
CA GLU A 218 -2.63 2.06 -13.64
C GLU A 218 -1.63 1.76 -12.52
N LEU A 219 -0.66 2.65 -12.28
CA LEU A 219 0.29 2.51 -11.16
C LEU A 219 -0.41 2.54 -9.80
N ALA A 220 -1.44 3.39 -9.64
CA ALA A 220 -2.22 3.43 -8.40
C ALA A 220 -2.95 2.10 -8.14
N LEU A 221 -3.58 1.51 -9.17
CA LEU A 221 -4.26 0.21 -9.05
C LEU A 221 -3.28 -0.94 -8.83
N ASP A 222 -2.10 -0.92 -9.45
CA ASP A 222 -1.05 -1.91 -9.21
C ASP A 222 -0.57 -1.91 -7.75
N CYS A 223 -0.45 -0.72 -7.15
CA CYS A 223 -0.11 -0.58 -5.74
C CYS A 223 -1.22 -1.10 -4.83
N PHE A 224 -2.48 -0.81 -5.13
CA PHE A 224 -3.63 -1.32 -4.37
C PHE A 224 -3.73 -2.85 -4.45
N GLU A 225 -3.54 -3.42 -5.63
CA GLU A 225 -3.57 -4.87 -5.84
C GLU A 225 -2.42 -5.56 -5.10
N LEU A 226 -1.21 -5.00 -5.14
CA LEU A 226 -0.10 -5.50 -4.32
C LEU A 226 -0.46 -5.47 -2.83
N ALA A 227 -1.10 -4.40 -2.37
CA ALA A 227 -1.50 -4.28 -0.97
C ALA A 227 -2.53 -5.34 -0.56
N ARG A 228 -3.51 -5.66 -1.43
CA ARG A 228 -4.45 -6.78 -1.23
C ARG A 228 -3.74 -8.12 -1.10
N ASP A 229 -2.83 -8.43 -2.02
CA ASP A 229 -2.13 -9.71 -2.04
C ASP A 229 -1.23 -9.87 -0.81
N ILE A 230 -0.53 -8.81 -0.42
CA ILE A 230 0.30 -8.80 0.79
C ILE A 230 -0.56 -8.98 2.04
N ARG A 231 -1.69 -8.28 2.15
CA ARG A 231 -2.57 -8.38 3.32
C ARG A 231 -3.09 -9.81 3.51
N LEU A 232 -3.35 -10.51 2.42
CA LEU A 232 -3.72 -11.93 2.50
C LEU A 232 -2.60 -12.77 3.13
N LEU A 233 -1.34 -12.61 2.69
CA LEU A 233 -0.22 -13.32 3.30
C LEU A 233 0.01 -12.93 4.76
N ASP A 234 -0.09 -11.64 5.07
CA ASP A 234 0.06 -11.10 6.42
C ASP A 234 -0.92 -11.77 7.39
N MET A 235 -2.19 -11.89 7.00
CA MET A 235 -3.20 -12.57 7.81
C MET A 235 -3.01 -14.08 7.88
N ARG A 236 -2.64 -14.73 6.77
CA ARG A 236 -2.37 -16.17 6.76
C ARG A 236 -1.18 -16.56 7.64
N ALA A 237 -0.20 -15.67 7.82
CA ALA A 237 0.96 -15.89 8.69
C ALA A 237 0.77 -15.42 10.15
N SER A 238 -0.37 -14.80 10.45
CA SER A 238 -0.70 -14.27 11.77
C SER A 238 -1.06 -15.40 12.78
N PRO A 239 -1.25 -15.08 14.08
CA PRO A 239 -1.67 -16.07 15.07
C PRO A 239 -3.16 -16.40 15.01
N TYR A 240 -3.96 -15.64 14.25
CA TYR A 240 -5.41 -15.86 14.14
C TYR A 240 -5.74 -17.00 13.18
N ASP A 241 -6.82 -17.72 13.47
CA ASP A 241 -7.38 -18.73 12.58
C ASP A 241 -8.31 -18.10 11.53
N PHE A 242 -7.97 -18.27 10.25
CA PHE A 242 -8.73 -17.78 9.09
C PHE A 242 -9.42 -18.91 8.31
N SER A 243 -9.51 -20.11 8.86
CA SER A 243 -10.17 -21.25 8.21
C SER A 243 -11.61 -20.96 7.81
N SER A 244 -12.34 -20.14 8.59
CA SER A 244 -13.70 -19.65 8.27
C SER A 244 -13.78 -18.80 7.00
N TYR A 245 -12.66 -18.24 6.54
CA TYR A 245 -12.54 -17.52 5.27
C TYR A 245 -12.00 -18.40 4.13
N GLY A 246 -11.83 -19.70 4.36
CA GLY A 246 -11.23 -20.64 3.40
C GLY A 246 -9.74 -20.41 3.15
N GLN A 247 -9.05 -19.71 4.05
CA GLN A 247 -7.64 -19.35 3.91
C GLN A 247 -6.77 -20.17 4.87
N PRO A 248 -6.01 -21.17 4.38
CA PRO A 248 -5.14 -21.97 5.24
C PRO A 248 -3.95 -21.15 5.75
N ALA A 249 -3.58 -21.37 7.01
CA ALA A 249 -2.46 -20.69 7.64
C ALA A 249 -1.12 -21.00 6.94
N VAL A 250 -0.25 -19.98 6.89
CA VAL A 250 1.18 -20.15 6.64
C VAL A 250 1.84 -20.25 8.01
N ALA A 251 2.11 -21.47 8.45
CA ALA A 251 2.53 -21.79 9.82
C ALA A 251 3.98 -21.37 10.10
N ILE A 252 4.22 -20.07 10.34
CA ILE A 252 5.57 -19.51 10.56
C ILE A 252 6.27 -19.96 11.86
N GLU A 253 5.61 -20.72 12.72
CA GLU A 253 6.19 -21.44 13.85
C GLU A 253 6.94 -22.70 13.42
N THR A 254 6.69 -23.23 12.21
CA THR A 254 7.39 -24.39 11.65
C THR A 254 8.46 -23.99 10.63
N PRO A 255 9.49 -24.81 10.40
CA PRO A 255 10.47 -24.58 9.35
C PRO A 255 9.84 -24.46 7.94
N GLU A 256 8.85 -25.30 7.63
CA GLU A 256 8.18 -25.36 6.33
C GLU A 256 7.38 -24.08 6.07
N GLY A 257 6.60 -23.61 7.07
CA GLY A 257 5.83 -22.39 6.93
C GLY A 257 6.73 -21.14 6.86
N LYS A 258 7.87 -21.12 7.56
CA LYS A 258 8.88 -20.06 7.38
C LYS A 258 9.45 -20.05 5.97
N ALA A 259 9.76 -21.22 5.40
CA ALA A 259 10.27 -21.33 4.03
C ALA A 259 9.23 -20.82 3.01
N GLU A 260 7.96 -21.21 3.16
CA GLU A 260 6.85 -20.72 2.34
C GLU A 260 6.70 -19.19 2.46
N TYR A 261 6.71 -18.66 3.69
CA TYR A 261 6.59 -17.23 3.95
C TYR A 261 7.73 -16.45 3.27
N VAL A 262 8.98 -16.87 3.45
CA VAL A 262 10.15 -16.19 2.87
C VAL A 262 10.11 -16.23 1.34
N ALA A 263 9.70 -17.34 0.74
CA ALA A 263 9.56 -17.45 -0.72
C ALA A 263 8.57 -16.42 -1.26
N ARG A 264 7.38 -16.30 -0.64
CA ARG A 264 6.36 -15.30 -1.04
C ARG A 264 6.78 -13.87 -0.70
N GLN A 265 7.43 -13.65 0.44
CA GLN A 265 7.95 -12.34 0.84
C GLN A 265 8.96 -11.80 -0.19
N ARG A 266 9.84 -12.66 -0.74
CA ARG A 266 10.78 -12.27 -1.80
C ARG A 266 10.06 -11.87 -3.09
N GLN A 267 9.00 -12.58 -3.47
CA GLN A 267 8.18 -12.23 -4.64
C GLN A 267 7.51 -10.86 -4.46
N PHE A 268 6.94 -10.61 -3.27
CA PHE A 268 6.36 -9.30 -2.96
C PHE A 268 7.40 -8.18 -2.93
N ALA A 269 8.57 -8.42 -2.33
CA ALA A 269 9.65 -7.44 -2.31
C ALA A 269 10.11 -7.06 -3.73
N ALA A 270 10.19 -8.03 -4.65
CA ALA A 270 10.52 -7.77 -6.05
C ALA A 270 9.43 -6.98 -6.79
N ARG A 271 8.15 -7.32 -6.58
CA ARG A 271 7.02 -6.56 -7.16
C ARG A 271 6.96 -5.14 -6.61
N ALA A 272 7.08 -4.98 -5.29
CA ALA A 272 7.13 -3.69 -4.63
C ALA A 272 8.32 -2.85 -5.08
N GLY A 273 9.49 -3.46 -5.31
CA GLY A 273 10.67 -2.77 -5.83
C GLY A 273 10.39 -2.05 -7.15
N ARG A 274 9.73 -2.72 -8.11
CA ARG A 274 9.33 -2.10 -9.38
C ARG A 274 8.35 -0.94 -9.19
N LEU A 275 7.35 -1.10 -8.32
CA LEU A 275 6.39 -0.03 -8.04
C LEU A 275 7.05 1.15 -7.32
N ARG A 276 7.96 0.89 -6.36
CA ARG A 276 8.74 1.93 -5.68
C ARG A 276 9.58 2.72 -6.67
N SER A 277 10.26 2.08 -7.61
CA SER A 277 11.01 2.79 -8.66
C SER A 277 10.11 3.74 -9.47
N ARG A 278 8.95 3.26 -9.95
CA ARG A 278 7.99 4.10 -10.68
C ARG A 278 7.46 5.26 -9.82
N LEU A 279 7.21 5.06 -8.53
CA LEU A 279 6.77 6.12 -7.62
C LEU A 279 7.88 7.14 -7.34
N ILE A 280 9.15 6.70 -7.26
CA ILE A 280 10.31 7.59 -7.16
C ILE A 280 10.42 8.45 -8.42
N GLU A 281 10.27 7.85 -9.61
CA GLU A 281 10.24 8.56 -10.90
C GLU A 281 9.13 9.62 -10.94
N VAL A 282 7.92 9.30 -10.47
CA VAL A 282 6.85 10.29 -10.32
C VAL A 282 7.29 11.45 -9.42
N CYS A 283 7.93 11.17 -8.29
CA CYS A 283 8.43 12.23 -7.41
C CYS A 283 9.55 13.05 -8.06
N ASP A 284 10.44 12.40 -8.82
CA ASP A 284 11.47 13.04 -9.64
C ASP A 284 10.87 14.03 -10.63
N THR A 285 9.96 13.57 -11.49
CA THR A 285 9.31 14.42 -12.50
C THR A 285 8.52 15.57 -11.89
N VAL A 286 7.88 15.36 -10.73
CA VAL A 286 7.12 16.42 -10.06
C VAL A 286 8.03 17.48 -9.46
N LEU A 287 9.16 17.08 -8.84
CA LEU A 287 10.08 18.01 -8.18
C LEU A 287 11.01 18.72 -9.17
N ASP A 288 11.27 18.11 -10.31
CA ASP A 288 12.12 18.63 -11.38
C ASP A 288 11.46 18.37 -12.75
N PRO A 289 10.48 19.21 -13.15
CA PRO A 289 9.69 18.99 -14.37
C PRO A 289 10.48 19.16 -15.67
N ASP A 290 11.66 19.78 -15.61
CA ASP A 290 12.51 20.08 -16.76
C ASP A 290 13.54 18.97 -17.07
N ARG A 291 13.55 17.91 -16.24
CA ARG A 291 14.48 16.77 -16.34
C ARG A 291 14.12 15.76 -17.44
#